data_AF-A0A239WHP9-F1
#
_entry.id   AF-A0A239WHP9-F1
#
_cell.length_a   1.000
_cell.length_b   1.000
_cell.length_c   1.000
_cell.angle_alpha   90.00
_cell.angle_beta   90.00
_cell.angle_gamma   90.00
#
_symmetry.space_group_name_H-M   'P 1'
#
loop_
_entity.id
_entity.type
_entity.pdbx_description
1 polymer ?
#
loop_
_entity_poly.entity_id
_entity_poly.type
_entity_poly.pdbx_seq_one_letter_code
_entity_poly.pdbx_strand_id
1 'polypeptide(L)'
;MNELLDVTLRSLAVYLFMVFAIRLFGKNQLSQLNAGDVILLLLISNAVQNAMVGQNTSLEGGLVAALVLFVANFILKKFMFKNQYIRHLIQDEPEILIKDGIVDLQKMKQQEISVEELEEAIREHGVEKAEDVKLAILEVDGNISVISMDKNNGHSTNFSRHKRKYPIKPHRI
;
A
#
# COMPACT_ATOMS: atom_id res chain seq x y z
N MET A 1 28.95 -9.92 32.51
CA MET A 1 29.14 -9.36 31.16
C MET A 1 28.56 -7.95 31.20
N ASN A 2 29.28 -6.91 30.77
CA ASN A 2 28.77 -5.53 30.83
C ASN A 2 27.40 -5.47 30.14
N GLU A 3 26.37 -4.92 30.80
CA GLU A 3 25.00 -4.88 30.25
C GLU A 3 24.97 -4.27 28.83
N LEU A 4 25.80 -3.25 28.62
CA LEU A 4 25.99 -2.63 27.30
C LEU A 4 26.53 -3.60 26.24
N LEU A 5 27.41 -4.53 26.62
CA LEU A 5 27.99 -5.51 25.72
C LEU A 5 26.96 -6.59 25.35
N ASP A 6 26.13 -7.03 26.30
CA ASP A 6 25.02 -7.95 26.02
C ASP A 6 24.00 -7.33 25.06
N VAL A 7 23.57 -6.08 25.33
CA VAL A 7 22.66 -5.34 24.44
C VAL A 7 23.27 -5.17 23.05
N THR A 8 24.57 -4.88 22.95
CA THR A 8 25.28 -4.74 21.66
C THR A 8 25.26 -6.05 20.87
N LEU A 9 25.56 -7.19 21.50
CA LEU A 9 25.57 -8.49 20.85
C LEU A 9 24.16 -8.93 20.41
N ARG A 10 23.15 -8.76 21.27
CA ARG A 10 21.75 -9.04 20.93
C ARG A 10 21.27 -8.18 19.77
N SER A 11 21.59 -6.88 19.79
CA SER A 11 21.24 -5.93 18.73
C SER A 11 21.89 -6.32 17.39
N LEU A 12 23.16 -6.72 17.41
CA LEU A 12 23.85 -7.18 16.21
C LEU A 12 23.26 -8.48 15.67
N ALA A 13 22.96 -9.45 16.54
CA ALA A 13 22.35 -10.72 16.15
C ALA A 13 20.97 -10.51 15.49
N VAL A 14 20.14 -9.66 16.09
CA VAL A 14 18.86 -9.24 15.54
C VAL A 14 19.04 -8.58 14.17
N TYR A 15 19.97 -7.64 14.03
CA TYR A 15 20.19 -6.93 12.77
C TYR A 15 20.56 -7.91 11.65
N LEU A 16 21.50 -8.82 11.91
CA LEU A 16 21.91 -9.85 10.96
C LEU A 16 20.76 -10.78 10.60
N PHE A 17 19.96 -11.20 11.59
CA PHE A 17 18.75 -11.99 11.36
C PHE A 17 17.76 -11.26 10.45
N MET A 18 17.48 -9.98 10.73
CA MET A 18 16.55 -9.17 9.93
C MET A 18 17.03 -9.00 8.49
N VAL A 19 18.33 -8.73 8.29
CA VAL A 19 18.92 -8.66 6.94
C VAL A 19 18.76 -9.98 6.20
N PHE A 20 19.00 -11.11 6.87
CA PHE A 20 18.83 -12.43 6.29
C PHE A 20 17.36 -12.74 5.97
N ALA A 21 16.45 -12.45 6.91
CA ALA A 21 15.01 -12.65 6.75
C ALA A 21 14.47 -11.82 5.58
N ILE A 22 14.78 -10.53 5.49
CA ILE A 22 14.35 -9.68 4.36
C ILE A 22 14.89 -10.21 3.03
N ARG A 23 16.14 -10.71 3.00
CA ARG A 23 16.73 -11.28 1.78
C ARG A 23 16.03 -12.59 1.35
N LEU A 24 15.53 -13.37 2.30
CA LEU A 24 14.85 -14.65 2.07
C LEU A 24 13.36 -14.47 1.73
N PHE A 25 12.67 -13.56 2.43
CA PHE A 25 11.24 -13.26 2.23
C PHE A 25 10.97 -12.18 1.17
N GLY A 26 12.00 -11.48 0.68
CA GLY A 26 12.08 -11.03 -0.71
C GLY A 26 12.02 -9.53 -1.00
N LYS A 27 12.62 -9.17 -2.15
CA LYS A 27 12.78 -7.86 -2.80
C LYS A 27 11.51 -7.01 -2.97
N ASN A 28 10.33 -7.61 -2.81
CA ASN A 28 9.03 -6.96 -3.09
C ASN A 28 8.49 -6.13 -1.92
N GLN A 29 9.09 -6.19 -0.72
CA GLN A 29 8.67 -5.34 0.41
C GLN A 29 9.02 -3.86 0.20
N LEU A 30 10.06 -3.55 -0.58
CA LEU A 30 10.58 -2.18 -0.66
C LEU A 30 10.13 -1.40 -1.88
N SER A 31 9.55 -2.06 -2.90
CA SER A 31 9.19 -1.38 -4.17
C SER A 31 7.85 -0.66 -4.09
N GLN A 32 6.86 -1.23 -3.38
CA GLN A 32 5.58 -0.61 -3.06
C GLN A 32 5.07 -1.26 -1.76
N LEU A 33 5.24 -0.58 -0.63
CA LEU A 33 4.70 -1.03 0.65
C LEU A 33 3.18 -0.94 0.60
N ASN A 34 2.48 -2.08 0.64
CA ASN A 34 1.04 -2.08 0.90
C ASN A 34 0.77 -1.90 2.40
N ALA A 35 -0.49 -1.64 2.76
CA ALA A 35 -0.89 -1.48 4.16
C ALA A 35 -0.51 -2.68 5.06
N GLY A 36 -0.61 -3.91 4.54
CA GLY A 36 -0.23 -5.12 5.26
C GLY A 36 1.27 -5.21 5.56
N ASP A 37 2.12 -4.77 4.63
CA ASP A 37 3.57 -4.75 4.82
C ASP A 37 3.98 -3.70 5.86
N VAL A 38 3.28 -2.56 5.93
CA VAL A 38 3.47 -1.57 7.00
C VAL A 38 3.10 -2.15 8.37
N ILE A 39 1.94 -2.81 8.47
CA ILE A 39 1.52 -3.47 9.72
C ILE A 39 2.54 -4.52 10.16
N LEU A 40 3.04 -5.33 9.23
CA LEU A 40 4.08 -6.32 9.52
C LEU A 40 5.35 -5.68 10.06
N LEU A 41 5.84 -4.61 9.43
CA LEU A 41 7.04 -3.90 9.89
C LEU A 41 6.88 -3.38 11.31
N LEU A 42 5.71 -2.84 11.65
CA LEU A 42 5.40 -2.36 13.01
C LEU A 42 5.40 -3.50 14.03
N LEU A 43 4.76 -4.63 13.69
CA LEU A 43 4.70 -5.80 14.58
C LEU A 43 6.10 -6.39 14.82
N ILE A 44 6.90 -6.53 13.76
CA ILE A 44 8.27 -7.05 13.87
C ILE A 44 9.15 -6.06 14.66
N SER A 45 9.02 -4.76 14.39
CA SER A 45 9.76 -3.72 15.12
C SER A 45 9.55 -3.85 16.64
N ASN A 46 8.30 -4.02 17.08
CA ASN A 46 7.98 -4.20 18.49
C ASN A 46 8.54 -5.53 19.04
N ALA A 47 8.35 -6.64 18.32
CA ALA A 47 8.87 -7.95 18.74
C ALA A 47 10.39 -7.96 18.90
N VAL A 48 11.08 -7.35 17.95
CA VAL A 48 12.54 -7.24 17.92
C VAL A 48 13.07 -6.26 18.96
N GLN A 49 12.40 -5.13 19.19
CA GLN A 49 12.78 -4.17 20.24
C GLN A 49 12.86 -4.83 21.61
N ASN A 50 11.87 -5.68 21.93
CA ASN A 50 11.88 -6.46 23.16
C ASN A 50 13.04 -7.48 23.19
N ALA A 51 13.44 -8.05 22.06
CA ALA A 51 14.59 -8.95 21.96
C ALA A 51 15.94 -8.24 22.21
N MET A 52 16.05 -6.97 21.78
CA MET A 52 17.27 -6.17 21.85
C MET A 52 17.49 -5.56 23.24
N VAL A 53 16.44 -5.02 23.86
CA VAL A 53 16.57 -4.15 25.05
C VAL A 53 15.68 -4.60 26.22
N GLY A 54 14.81 -5.60 26.02
CA GLY A 54 13.87 -6.01 27.05
C GLY A 54 14.53 -6.75 28.22
N GLN A 55 14.22 -6.31 29.43
CA GLN A 55 14.86 -6.80 30.66
C GLN A 55 14.50 -8.25 31.01
N ASN A 56 13.34 -8.75 30.55
CA ASN A 56 12.81 -10.09 30.87
C ASN A 56 12.45 -10.91 29.61
N THR A 57 12.97 -10.52 28.45
CA THR A 57 12.66 -11.17 27.17
C THR A 57 13.93 -11.77 26.59
N SER A 58 13.85 -13.07 26.28
CA SER A 58 14.94 -13.80 25.65
C SER A 58 15.10 -13.38 24.18
N LEU A 59 16.34 -13.22 23.73
CA LEU A 59 16.69 -12.99 22.32
C LEU A 59 15.97 -13.99 21.40
N GLU A 60 15.97 -15.26 21.77
CA GLU A 60 15.29 -16.34 21.05
C GLU A 60 13.79 -16.08 20.88
N GLY A 61 13.11 -15.61 21.92
CA GLY A 61 11.68 -15.33 21.86
C GLY A 61 11.34 -14.24 20.84
N GLY A 62 12.14 -13.17 20.80
CA GLY A 62 11.97 -12.12 19.81
C GLY A 62 12.30 -12.55 18.38
N LEU A 63 13.34 -13.37 18.20
CA LEU A 63 13.68 -13.94 16.88
C LEU A 63 12.61 -14.91 16.38
N VAL A 64 12.08 -15.77 17.26
CA VAL A 64 10.97 -16.68 16.92
C VAL A 64 9.71 -15.89 16.59
N ALA A 65 9.37 -14.87 17.37
CA ALA A 65 8.21 -14.01 17.09
C ALA A 65 8.35 -13.33 15.71
N ALA A 66 9.51 -12.74 15.42
CA ALA A 66 9.79 -12.14 14.12
C ALA A 66 9.70 -13.17 12.97
N LEU A 67 10.27 -14.37 13.16
CA LEU A 67 10.20 -15.44 12.17
C LEU A 67 8.76 -15.89 11.91
N VAL A 68 7.96 -16.08 12.95
CA VAL A 68 6.54 -16.45 12.84
C VAL A 68 5.78 -15.37 12.07
N LEU A 69 6.03 -14.09 12.35
CA LEU A 69 5.41 -12.98 11.63
C LEU A 69 5.79 -12.98 10.14
N PHE A 70 7.07 -13.19 9.81
CA PHE A 70 7.52 -13.32 8.42
C PHE A 70 6.85 -14.49 7.70
N VAL A 71 6.82 -15.67 8.34
CA VAL A 71 6.20 -16.89 7.77
C VAL A 71 4.70 -16.70 7.60
N ALA A 72 4.01 -16.14 8.59
CA ALA A 72 2.58 -15.86 8.53
C ALA A 72 2.25 -14.88 7.39
N ASN A 73 3.02 -13.81 7.24
CA ASN A 73 2.84 -12.86 6.13
C ASN A 73 3.10 -13.53 4.77
N PHE A 74 4.14 -14.36 4.67
CA PHE A 74 4.43 -15.11 3.45
C PHE A 74 3.27 -16.04 3.06
N ILE A 75 2.73 -16.77 4.06
CA ILE A 75 1.57 -17.64 3.88
C ILE A 75 0.34 -16.82 3.45
N LEU A 76 0.06 -15.70 4.12
CA LEU A 76 -1.05 -14.81 3.79
C LEU A 76 -0.94 -14.30 2.35
N LYS A 77 0.23 -13.82 1.93
CA LYS A 77 0.49 -13.41 0.54
C LYS A 77 0.25 -14.53 -0.46
N LYS A 78 0.68 -15.75 -0.15
CA LYS A 78 0.43 -16.92 -1.00
C LYS A 78 -1.06 -17.30 -1.07
N PHE A 79 -1.81 -17.12 0.02
CA PHE A 79 -3.26 -17.30 0.05
C PHE A 79 -3.99 -16.22 -0.75
N MET A 80 -3.62 -14.95 -0.60
CA MET A 80 -4.17 -13.85 -1.40
C MET A 80 -3.94 -14.06 -2.90
N PHE A 81 -2.75 -14.55 -3.28
CA PHE A 81 -2.46 -14.88 -4.68
C PHE A 81 -3.39 -15.96 -5.26
N LYS A 82 -3.79 -16.94 -4.44
CA LYS A 82 -4.69 -18.02 -4.88
C LYS A 82 -6.17 -17.66 -4.77
N ASN A 83 -6.55 -16.78 -3.85
CA ASN A 83 -7.94 -16.45 -3.57
C ASN A 83 -8.18 -14.95 -3.73
N GLN A 84 -8.78 -14.60 -4.87
CA GLN A 84 -9.12 -13.22 -5.18
C GLN A 84 -10.06 -12.59 -4.15
N TYR A 85 -10.97 -13.35 -3.52
CA TYR A 85 -11.85 -12.80 -2.50
C TYR A 85 -11.08 -12.30 -1.26
N ILE A 86 -10.09 -13.07 -0.80
CA ILE A 86 -9.23 -12.67 0.33
C ILE A 86 -8.35 -11.49 -0.07
N ARG A 87 -7.86 -11.48 -1.31
CA ARG A 87 -7.10 -10.35 -1.85
C ARG A 87 -7.93 -9.07 -1.83
N HIS A 88 -9.16 -9.09 -2.35
CA HIS A 88 -10.06 -7.93 -2.35
C HIS A 88 -10.48 -7.47 -0.94
N LEU A 89 -10.48 -8.36 0.05
CA LEU A 89 -10.81 -8.01 1.43
C LEU A 89 -9.64 -7.32 2.16
N ILE A 90 -8.39 -7.64 1.78
CA ILE A 90 -7.16 -7.23 2.49
C ILE A 90 -6.39 -6.14 1.73
N GLN A 91 -6.46 -6.15 0.40
CA GLN A 91 -5.77 -5.23 -0.50
C GLN A 91 -6.80 -4.53 -1.37
N ASP A 92 -6.73 -3.21 -1.39
CA ASP A 92 -7.41 -2.42 -2.41
C ASP A 92 -6.73 -2.69 -3.76
N GLU A 93 -7.52 -2.97 -4.79
CA GLU A 93 -7.05 -3.12 -6.16
C GLU A 93 -7.28 -1.82 -6.93
N PRO A 94 -6.40 -1.46 -7.89
CA PRO A 94 -6.64 -0.31 -8.72
C PRO A 94 -7.93 -0.48 -9.52
N GLU A 95 -8.75 0.55 -9.58
CA GLU A 95 -10.08 0.52 -10.19
C GLU A 95 -10.14 1.40 -11.43
N ILE A 96 -10.65 0.85 -12.53
CA ILE A 96 -10.80 1.61 -13.77
C ILE A 96 -12.04 2.51 -13.65
N LEU A 97 -11.84 3.82 -13.71
CA LEU A 97 -12.90 4.83 -13.66
C LEU A 97 -13.35 5.25 -15.06
N ILE A 98 -12.42 5.31 -16.01
CA ILE A 98 -12.72 5.61 -17.43
C ILE A 98 -12.00 4.61 -18.30
N LYS A 99 -12.70 4.09 -19.31
CA LYS A 99 -12.10 3.30 -20.38
C LYS A 99 -12.61 3.78 -21.73
N ASP A 100 -11.70 4.17 -22.60
CA ASP A 100 -11.98 4.60 -23.97
C ASP A 100 -13.10 5.66 -24.06
N GLY A 101 -13.02 6.68 -23.20
CA GLY A 101 -14.02 7.77 -23.10
C GLY A 101 -15.28 7.44 -22.30
N ILE A 102 -15.45 6.20 -21.85
CA ILE A 102 -16.65 5.75 -21.13
C ILE A 102 -16.38 5.75 -19.63
N VAL A 103 -17.14 6.57 -18.90
CA VAL A 103 -17.09 6.69 -17.43
C VAL A 103 -17.86 5.55 -16.77
N ASP A 104 -17.22 4.84 -15.83
CA ASP A 104 -17.87 3.83 -14.99
C ASP A 104 -18.45 4.45 -13.72
N LEU A 105 -19.70 4.93 -13.82
CA LEU A 105 -20.43 5.52 -12.71
C LEU A 105 -20.67 4.55 -11.54
N GLN A 106 -20.72 3.24 -11.80
CA GLN A 106 -20.91 2.25 -10.74
C GLN A 106 -19.64 2.15 -9.88
N LYS A 107 -18.47 2.09 -10.51
CA LYS A 107 -17.17 2.09 -9.83
C LYS A 107 -16.91 3.39 -9.08
N MET A 108 -17.22 4.54 -9.70
CA MET A 108 -17.13 5.84 -9.01
C MET A 108 -17.99 5.89 -7.75
N LYS A 109 -19.23 5.38 -7.81
CA LYS A 109 -20.11 5.32 -6.64
C LYS A 109 -19.59 4.36 -5.56
N GLN A 110 -19.02 3.22 -5.94
CA GLN A 110 -18.42 2.27 -5.01
C GLN A 110 -17.19 2.84 -4.30
N GLN A 111 -16.40 3.65 -5.00
CA GLN A 111 -15.15 4.27 -4.50
C GLN A 111 -15.37 5.67 -3.91
N GLU A 112 -16.61 6.12 -3.79
CA GLU A 112 -17.00 7.45 -3.31
C GLU A 112 -16.23 8.58 -4.03
N ILE A 113 -16.13 8.49 -5.36
CA ILE A 113 -15.51 9.49 -6.23
C ILE A 113 -16.60 10.31 -6.89
N SER A 114 -16.53 11.63 -6.75
CA SER A 114 -17.48 12.53 -7.40
C SER A 114 -17.07 12.81 -8.86
N VAL A 115 -18.02 13.26 -9.68
CA VAL A 115 -17.72 13.65 -11.07
C VAL A 115 -16.74 14.82 -11.08
N GLU A 116 -16.88 15.76 -10.15
CA GLU A 116 -15.98 16.90 -10.01
C GLU A 116 -14.55 16.48 -9.67
N GLU A 117 -14.36 15.49 -8.78
CA GLU A 117 -13.04 14.94 -8.44
C GLU A 117 -12.39 14.26 -9.65
N LEU A 118 -13.17 13.49 -10.42
CA LEU A 118 -12.68 12.84 -11.63
C LEU A 118 -12.29 13.86 -12.70
N GLU A 119 -13.13 14.87 -12.95
CA GLU A 119 -12.83 15.95 -13.89
C GLU A 119 -11.64 16.80 -13.46
N GLU A 120 -11.47 17.06 -12.16
CA GLU A 120 -10.29 17.73 -11.60
C GLU A 120 -9.02 16.93 -11.92
N ALA A 121 -9.02 15.62 -11.66
CA ALA A 121 -7.89 14.76 -11.99
C ALA A 121 -7.59 14.76 -13.50
N ILE A 122 -8.61 14.67 -14.37
CA ILE A 122 -8.45 14.69 -15.83
C ILE A 122 -7.80 16.00 -16.30
N ARG A 123 -8.26 17.15 -15.77
CA ARG A 123 -7.70 18.47 -16.10
C ARG A 123 -6.26 18.62 -15.64
N GLU A 124 -5.90 18.11 -14.47
CA GLU A 124 -4.52 18.15 -13.98
C GLU A 124 -3.55 17.33 -14.83
N HIS A 125 -4.05 16.33 -15.56
CA HIS A 125 -3.28 15.56 -16.53
C HIS A 125 -3.34 16.15 -17.95
N GLY A 126 -3.85 17.38 -18.10
CA GLY A 126 -3.86 18.11 -19.37
C GLY A 126 -4.91 17.62 -20.37
N VAL A 127 -5.96 16.96 -19.91
CA VAL A 127 -7.09 16.52 -20.73
C VAL A 127 -8.33 17.36 -20.37
N GLU A 128 -9.09 17.81 -21.36
CA GLU A 128 -10.24 18.70 -21.11
C GLU A 128 -11.54 17.93 -20.82
N LYS A 129 -11.71 16.76 -21.47
CA LYS A 129 -12.96 16.00 -21.43
C LYS A 129 -12.69 14.53 -21.13
N ALA A 130 -13.61 13.91 -20.39
CA ALA A 130 -13.57 12.47 -20.13
C ALA A 130 -13.60 11.63 -21.42
N GLU A 131 -14.23 12.13 -22.49
CA GLU A 131 -14.29 11.47 -23.80
C GLU A 131 -12.90 11.29 -24.46
N ASP A 132 -11.97 12.20 -24.16
CA ASP A 132 -10.60 12.18 -24.69
C ASP A 132 -9.66 11.33 -23.82
N VAL A 133 -10.16 10.74 -22.74
CA VAL A 133 -9.41 9.86 -21.84
C VAL A 133 -9.47 8.43 -22.35
N LYS A 134 -8.29 7.87 -22.65
CA LYS A 134 -8.15 6.46 -22.98
C LYS A 134 -8.33 5.57 -21.76
N LEU A 135 -7.71 5.96 -20.64
CA LEU A 135 -7.77 5.20 -19.40
C LEU A 135 -7.63 6.14 -18.20
N ALA A 136 -8.54 6.05 -17.24
CA ALA A 136 -8.36 6.62 -15.90
C ALA A 136 -8.46 5.53 -14.85
N ILE A 137 -7.48 5.44 -13.96
CA ILE A 137 -7.39 4.41 -12.92
C ILE A 137 -7.29 5.08 -11.57
N LEU A 138 -8.14 4.68 -10.63
CA LEU A 138 -7.94 4.92 -9.21
C LEU A 138 -6.86 3.95 -8.71
N GLU A 139 -5.68 4.45 -8.40
CA GLU A 139 -4.59 3.68 -7.84
C GLU A 139 -4.82 3.35 -6.35
N VAL A 140 -4.08 2.36 -5.84
CA VAL A 140 -4.20 1.85 -4.46
C VAL A 140 -3.86 2.92 -3.41
N ASP A 141 -3.01 3.89 -3.77
CA ASP A 141 -2.68 5.03 -2.92
C ASP A 141 -3.75 6.14 -2.93
N GLY A 142 -4.84 5.93 -3.69
CA GLY A 142 -5.96 6.85 -3.84
C GLY A 142 -5.75 7.89 -4.95
N ASN A 143 -4.61 7.86 -5.64
CA ASN A 143 -4.32 8.75 -6.75
C ASN A 143 -5.12 8.36 -7.99
N ILE A 144 -5.48 9.32 -8.84
CA ILE A 144 -6.09 9.00 -10.14
C ILE A 144 -5.02 9.22 -11.21
N SER A 145 -4.64 8.14 -11.89
CA SER A 145 -3.76 8.20 -13.07
C SER A 145 -4.60 8.32 -14.33
N VAL A 146 -4.19 9.17 -15.27
CA VAL A 146 -4.93 9.43 -16.52
C VAL A 146 -4.01 9.26 -17.74
N ILE A 147 -4.50 8.52 -18.73
CA ILE A 147 -3.87 8.31 -20.03
C ILE A 147 -4.78 8.92 -21.10
N SER A 148 -4.27 9.91 -21.84
CA SER A 148 -4.98 10.54 -22.96
C SER A 148 -5.04 9.60 -24.18
N MET A 149 -6.10 9.75 -24.99
CA MET A 149 -6.17 9.18 -26.34
C MET A 149 -5.11 9.76 -27.27
N ASP A 150 -4.72 11.02 -27.04
CA ASP A 150 -3.80 11.75 -27.89
C ASP A 150 -2.34 11.52 -27.45
N LYS A 151 -1.52 10.94 -28.34
CA LYS A 151 -0.13 10.54 -28.04
C LYS A 151 0.81 11.72 -27.77
N ASN A 152 0.40 12.95 -28.12
CA ASN A 152 1.23 14.15 -27.95
C ASN A 152 1.13 14.80 -26.55
N ASN A 153 0.13 14.46 -25.73
CA ASN A 153 -0.05 15.00 -24.37
C ASN A 153 0.48 14.05 -23.28
N GLY A 154 1.63 13.43 -23.51
CA GLY A 154 2.22 12.37 -22.68
C GLY A 154 2.82 12.82 -21.34
N HIS A 155 2.19 13.74 -20.62
CA HIS A 155 2.59 14.06 -19.24
C HIS A 155 1.76 13.23 -18.27
N SER A 156 2.29 12.07 -17.88
CA SER A 156 1.80 11.31 -16.72
C SER A 156 2.16 12.08 -15.46
N THR A 157 1.29 13.00 -15.02
CA THR A 157 1.34 13.51 -13.66
C THR A 157 0.72 12.46 -12.72
N ASN A 158 1.00 12.53 -11.42
CA ASN A 158 0.36 11.68 -10.41
C ASN A 158 -0.40 12.62 -9.47
N PHE A 159 -1.72 12.56 -9.44
CA PHE A 159 -2.52 13.40 -8.54
C PHE A 159 -2.71 12.73 -7.20
N SER A 160 -2.43 13.43 -6.09
CA SER A 160 -2.63 12.86 -4.75
C SER A 160 -3.91 13.32 -4.05
N ARG A 161 -4.83 12.36 -3.81
CA ARG A 161 -6.14 12.60 -3.21
C ARG A 161 -5.99 13.15 -1.79
N HIS A 162 -6.22 14.44 -1.62
CA HIS A 162 -6.49 15.02 -0.31
C HIS A 162 -7.96 14.79 0.04
N LYS A 163 -8.25 13.83 0.92
CA LYS A 163 -9.61 13.53 1.37
C LYS A 163 -10.26 14.81 1.94
N ARG A 164 -11.17 15.44 1.19
CA ARG A 164 -11.91 16.61 1.66
C ARG A 164 -12.79 16.17 2.83
N LYS A 165 -12.59 16.81 3.99
CA LYS A 165 -13.21 16.49 5.28
C LYS A 165 -14.71 16.80 5.38
N TYR A 166 -15.35 17.31 4.32
CA TYR A 166 -16.70 17.86 4.39
C TYR A 166 -17.64 17.18 3.39
N PRO A 167 -18.81 16.70 3.85
CA PRO A 167 -19.79 16.08 2.97
C PRO A 167 -20.40 17.14 2.03
N ILE A 168 -20.39 16.84 0.73
CA ILE A 168 -21.08 17.63 -0.29
C ILE A 168 -22.58 17.47 -0.05
N LYS A 169 -23.27 18.59 0.22
CA LYS A 169 -24.73 18.59 0.37
C LYS A 169 -25.37 18.18 -0.96
N PRO A 170 -26.33 17.24 -0.97
CA PRO A 170 -27.03 16.87 -2.20
C PRO A 170 -27.81 18.09 -2.71
N HIS A 171 -27.52 18.50 -3.94
CA HIS A 171 -28.42 19.38 -4.69
C HIS A 171 -29.70 18.60 -4.96
N ARG A 172 -30.80 19.04 -4.35
CA ARG A 172 -32.14 18.59 -4.71
C ARG A 172 -32.48 19.14 -6.09
N ILE A 173 -32.75 18.22 -7.03
CA ILE A 173 -33.55 18.49 -8.23
C ILE A 173 -35.01 18.23 -7.84
#